data_AF-A0A7I8MPH1-F1
#
_entry.id   AF-A0A7I8MPH1-F1
#
_cell.length_a   1.000
_cell.length_b   1.000
_cell.length_c   1.000
_cell.angle_alpha   90.00
_cell.angle_beta   90.00
_cell.angle_gamma   90.00
#
_symmetry.space_group_name_H-M   'P 1'
#
loop_
_entity.id
_entity.type
_entity.pdbx_description
1 polymer ?
#
loop_
_entity_poly.entity_id
_entity_poly.type
_entity_poly.pdbx_seq_one_letter_code
_entity_poly.pdbx_strand_id
1 'polypeptide(L)'
;MPTPTQDFADIAAKYGNIDPQDPEAVQHWFSETLPSMAPAQIEAILEDLLSRDGGEHTRQEIRTYPSGIPLPTLSAAPHAPIPLLAGDWKMIWKRLRQILLKSKGGVD
;
A
#
# COMPACT_ATOMS: atom_id res chain seq x y z
N MET A 1 -5.75 -2.44 -24.75
CA MET A 1 -6.23 -1.91 -23.45
C MET A 1 -5.18 -0.94 -22.97
N PRO A 2 -5.55 0.28 -22.54
CA PRO A 2 -4.60 1.13 -21.83
C PRO A 2 -4.11 0.38 -20.60
N THR A 3 -2.80 0.39 -20.37
CA THR A 3 -2.20 -0.10 -19.13
C THR A 3 -2.57 0.85 -18.00
N PRO A 4 -2.83 0.36 -16.77
CA PRO A 4 -3.18 1.19 -15.62
C PRO A 4 -2.25 2.41 -15.46
N THR A 5 -0.98 2.25 -15.81
CA THR A 5 0.06 3.27 -15.78
C THR A 5 -0.25 4.54 -16.58
N GLN A 6 -0.99 4.45 -17.69
CA GLN A 6 -1.27 5.62 -18.55
C GLN A 6 -2.30 6.55 -17.90
N ASP A 7 -3.32 6.02 -17.22
CA ASP A 7 -4.34 6.84 -16.56
C ASP A 7 -3.73 7.66 -15.41
N PHE A 8 -2.80 7.08 -14.65
CA PHE A 8 -2.04 7.82 -13.63
C PHE A 8 -1.19 8.93 -14.27
N ALA A 9 -0.52 8.65 -15.38
CA ALA A 9 0.29 9.64 -16.09
C ALA A 9 -0.56 10.82 -16.61
N ASP A 10 -1.73 10.52 -17.19
CA ASP A 10 -2.65 11.53 -17.69
C ASP A 10 -3.23 12.41 -16.56
N ILE A 11 -3.46 11.82 -15.37
CA ILE A 11 -3.93 12.53 -14.19
C ILE A 11 -2.82 13.42 -13.61
N ALA A 12 -1.59 12.92 -13.52
CA ALA A 12 -0.44 13.73 -13.11
C ALA A 12 -0.20 14.89 -14.10
N ALA A 13 -0.40 14.67 -15.39
CA ALA A 13 -0.35 15.74 -16.39
C ALA A 13 -1.46 16.78 -16.18
N LYS A 14 -2.70 16.33 -15.93
CA LYS A 14 -3.87 17.21 -15.75
C LYS A 14 -3.79 18.06 -14.47
N TYR A 15 -3.39 17.48 -13.35
CA TYR A 15 -3.46 18.12 -12.03
C TYR A 15 -2.10 18.58 -11.50
N GLY A 16 -1.02 17.93 -11.92
CA GLY A 16 0.34 18.24 -11.50
C GLY A 16 1.18 18.95 -12.55
N ASN A 17 0.68 19.11 -13.79
CA ASN A 17 1.45 19.61 -14.93
C ASN A 17 2.77 18.82 -15.13
N ILE A 18 2.71 17.51 -14.89
CA ILE A 18 3.84 16.59 -15.02
C ILE A 18 3.87 16.01 -16.45
N ASP A 19 5.06 15.74 -16.99
CA ASP A 19 5.19 15.05 -18.25
C ASP A 19 4.69 13.59 -18.11
N PRO A 20 3.65 13.17 -18.85
CA PRO A 20 3.12 11.82 -18.77
C PRO A 20 4.10 10.75 -19.31
N GLN A 21 5.15 11.15 -20.02
CA GLN A 21 6.21 10.24 -20.48
C GLN A 21 7.34 10.06 -19.45
N ASP A 22 7.33 10.81 -18.35
CA ASP A 22 8.30 10.70 -17.26
C ASP A 22 7.71 9.92 -16.07
N PRO A 23 7.90 8.60 -16.00
CA PRO A 23 7.32 7.78 -14.93
C PRO A 23 7.88 8.13 -13.55
N GLU A 24 9.11 8.64 -13.45
CA GLU A 24 9.71 9.03 -12.18
C GLU A 24 9.03 10.30 -11.64
N ALA A 25 8.81 11.29 -12.51
CA ALA A 25 8.10 12.51 -12.14
C ALA A 25 6.63 12.22 -11.77
N VAL A 26 5.95 11.33 -12.50
CA VAL A 26 4.59 10.89 -12.17
C VAL A 26 4.57 10.23 -10.79
N GLN A 27 5.47 9.28 -10.53
CA GLN A 27 5.55 8.59 -9.25
C GLN A 27 5.82 9.56 -8.10
N HIS A 28 6.80 10.45 -8.26
CA HIS A 28 7.17 11.45 -7.25
C HIS A 28 6.00 12.39 -6.94
N TRP A 29 5.24 12.80 -7.96
CA TRP A 29 4.07 13.66 -7.77
C TRP A 29 2.99 12.97 -6.93
N PHE A 30 2.68 11.70 -7.21
CA PHE A 30 1.72 10.93 -6.42
C PHE A 30 2.18 10.66 -4.98
N SER A 31 3.48 10.43 -4.75
CA SER A 31 4.00 10.11 -3.40
C SER A 31 4.23 11.33 -2.52
N GLU A 32 4.71 12.45 -3.09
CA GLU A 32 5.15 13.62 -2.32
C GLU A 32 4.19 14.81 -2.46
N THR A 33 3.66 15.05 -3.66
CA THR A 33 2.88 16.27 -3.94
C THR A 33 1.41 16.08 -3.63
N LEU A 34 0.79 15.01 -4.12
CA LEU A 34 -0.63 14.73 -3.93
C LEU A 34 -1.06 14.71 -2.44
N PRO A 35 -0.32 14.12 -1.48
CA PRO A 35 -0.70 14.13 -0.07
C PRO A 35 -0.67 15.52 0.58
N SER A 36 0.05 16.47 -0.03
CA SER A 36 0.13 17.86 0.46
C SER A 36 -0.97 18.78 -0.06
N MET A 37 -1.79 18.31 -1.02
CA MET A 37 -2.88 19.08 -1.61
C MET A 37 -4.09 19.17 -0.68
N ALA A 38 -5.03 20.06 -1.01
CA ALA A 38 -6.26 20.17 -0.24
C ALA A 38 -7.09 18.88 -0.35
N PRO A 39 -7.75 18.41 0.73
CA PRO A 39 -8.54 17.18 0.70
C PRO A 39 -9.58 17.12 -0.42
N ALA A 40 -10.26 18.24 -0.70
CA ALA A 40 -11.23 18.33 -1.79
C ALA A 40 -10.60 18.15 -3.19
N GLN A 41 -9.33 18.55 -3.36
CA GLN A 41 -8.61 18.32 -4.61
C GLN A 41 -8.17 16.87 -4.73
N ILE A 42 -7.71 16.27 -3.63
CA ILE A 42 -7.35 14.85 -3.58
C ILE A 42 -8.58 13.98 -3.92
N GLU A 43 -9.73 14.29 -3.34
CA GLU A 43 -10.99 13.58 -3.62
C GLU A 43 -11.37 13.66 -5.11
N ALA A 44 -11.32 14.86 -5.71
CA ALA A 44 -11.59 15.03 -7.13
C ALA A 44 -10.61 14.24 -8.03
N ILE A 45 -9.32 14.19 -7.66
CA ILE A 45 -8.31 13.41 -8.39
C ILE A 45 -8.59 11.90 -8.31
N LEU A 46 -8.95 11.41 -7.13
CA LEU A 46 -9.27 10.00 -6.91
C LEU A 46 -10.56 9.60 -7.62
N GLU A 47 -11.59 10.45 -7.61
CA GLU A 47 -12.83 10.23 -8.35
C GLU A 47 -12.57 10.15 -9.87
N ASP A 48 -11.74 11.05 -10.40
CA ASP A 48 -11.32 11.02 -11.80
C ASP A 48 -10.58 9.71 -12.14
N LEU A 49 -9.66 9.25 -11.29
CA LEU A 49 -8.95 7.96 -11.47
C LEU A 49 -9.93 6.77 -11.44
N LEU A 50 -10.84 6.75 -10.47
CA LEU A 50 -11.86 5.70 -10.33
C LEU A 50 -12.81 5.66 -11.54
N SER A 51 -13.18 6.82 -12.07
CA SER A 51 -14.07 6.92 -13.24
C SER A 51 -13.44 6.32 -14.51
N ARG A 52 -12.10 6.35 -14.61
CA ARG A 52 -11.32 5.83 -15.74
C ARG A 52 -11.03 4.34 -15.62
N ASP A 53 -10.76 3.85 -14.40
CA ASP A 53 -10.45 2.43 -14.13
C ASP A 53 -11.65 1.50 -14.40
N GLY A 54 -12.87 2.02 -14.33
CA GLY A 54 -14.04 1.26 -14.76
C GLY A 54 -15.35 1.87 -14.28
N GLY A 55 -16.11 2.45 -15.21
CA GLY A 55 -17.51 2.85 -15.05
C GLY A 55 -18.47 1.67 -14.79
N GLU A 56 -18.21 0.89 -13.75
CA GLU A 56 -19.03 -0.22 -13.26
C GLU A 56 -19.00 -0.21 -11.72
N HIS A 57 -19.49 0.87 -11.11
CA HIS A 57 -19.92 0.86 -9.70
C HIS A 57 -21.20 0.02 -9.48
N THR A 58 -21.60 -0.81 -10.46
CA THR A 58 -22.75 -1.72 -10.41
C THR A 58 -22.40 -3.17 -10.08
N ARG A 59 -21.16 -3.51 -9.71
CA ARG A 59 -20.91 -4.82 -9.10
C ARG A 59 -21.07 -4.73 -7.59
N GLN A 60 -22.33 -4.67 -7.13
CA GLN A 60 -22.66 -5.23 -5.82
C GLN A 60 -22.31 -6.72 -5.90
N GLU A 61 -21.11 -7.09 -5.45
CA GLU A 61 -20.80 -8.48 -5.16
C GLU A 61 -21.73 -8.93 -4.03
N ILE A 62 -22.87 -9.50 -4.38
CA ILE A 62 -23.73 -10.21 -3.44
C ILE A 62 -22.90 -11.39 -2.94
N ARG A 63 -22.26 -11.22 -1.79
CA ARG A 63 -21.55 -12.30 -1.09
C ARG A 63 -22.60 -13.25 -0.54
N THR A 64 -22.96 -14.25 -1.35
CA THR A 64 -23.77 -15.36 -0.88
C THR A 64 -22.89 -16.26 -0.01
N TYR A 65 -22.94 -16.06 1.31
CA TYR A 65 -22.32 -16.98 2.25
C TYR A 65 -23.09 -18.32 2.23
N PRO A 66 -22.40 -19.47 2.14
CA PRO A 66 -23.06 -20.77 2.22
C PRO A 66 -23.70 -20.93 3.61
N SER A 67 -25.03 -20.97 3.67
CA SER A 67 -25.83 -21.04 4.90
C SER A 67 -25.82 -22.42 5.60
N GLY A 68 -25.00 -23.36 5.14
CA GLY A 68 -25.00 -24.76 5.58
C GLY A 68 -23.70 -25.26 6.21
N ILE A 69 -22.65 -24.44 6.29
CA ILE A 69 -21.41 -24.86 6.96
C ILE A 69 -21.55 -24.55 8.45
N PRO A 70 -21.55 -25.55 9.34
CA PRO A 70 -21.55 -25.28 10.77
C PRO A 70 -20.32 -24.45 11.12
N LEU A 71 -20.53 -23.37 11.88
CA LEU A 71 -19.44 -22.54 12.36
C LEU A 71 -18.41 -23.44 13.07
N PRO A 72 -17.11 -23.35 12.73
CA PRO A 72 -16.09 -24.07 13.48
C PRO A 72 -16.17 -23.62 14.94
N THR A 73 -16.33 -24.58 15.85
CA THR A 73 -16.29 -24.29 17.29
C THR A 73 -14.89 -23.82 17.65
N LEU A 74 -14.79 -22.74 18.44
CA LEU A 74 -13.51 -22.16 18.89
C LEU A 74 -12.58 -23.19 19.55
N SER A 75 -13.16 -24.25 20.12
CA SER A 75 -12.48 -25.39 20.73
C SER A 75 -11.74 -26.31 19.74
N ALA A 76 -12.01 -26.19 18.44
CA ALA A 76 -11.38 -26.98 17.38
C ALA A 76 -10.16 -26.28 16.74
N ALA A 77 -9.85 -25.05 17.16
CA ALA A 77 -8.64 -24.38 16.71
C ALA A 77 -7.42 -25.09 17.34
N PRO A 78 -6.42 -25.53 16.54
CA PRO A 78 -5.16 -26.00 17.09
C PRO A 78 -4.59 -24.87 17.96
N HIS A 79 -4.11 -25.19 19.17
CA HIS A 79 -3.42 -24.22 20.02
C HIS A 79 -2.29 -23.58 19.21
N ALA A 80 -2.48 -22.33 18.82
CA ALA A 80 -1.43 -21.57 18.15
C ALA A 80 -0.24 -21.49 19.12
N PRO A 81 0.97 -21.92 18.73
CA PRO A 81 2.14 -21.68 19.54
C PRO A 81 2.27 -20.16 19.73
N ILE A 82 2.44 -19.74 20.98
CA ILE A 82 2.60 -18.33 21.36
C ILE A 82 3.76 -17.78 20.50
N PRO A 83 3.54 -16.72 19.70
CA PRO A 83 4.63 -16.13 18.94
C PRO A 83 5.67 -15.57 19.92
N LEU A 84 6.93 -16.00 19.78
CA LEU A 84 8.13 -15.51 20.48
C LEU A 84 8.47 -14.04 20.11
N LEU A 85 7.47 -13.17 19.94
CA LEU A 85 7.67 -11.77 19.53
C LEU A 85 7.70 -10.78 20.70
N ALA A 86 7.27 -11.16 21.91
CA ALA A 86 7.24 -10.21 23.03
C ALA A 86 8.58 -10.08 23.78
N GLY A 87 9.46 -11.08 23.71
CA GLY A 87 10.67 -11.14 24.56
C GLY A 87 11.96 -10.56 23.97
N ASP A 88 12.19 -10.70 22.66
CA ASP A 88 13.56 -10.63 22.13
C ASP A 88 13.86 -9.44 21.21
N TRP A 89 12.96 -8.45 21.15
CA TRP A 89 13.22 -7.23 20.38
C TRP A 89 14.49 -6.51 20.90
N LYS A 90 14.71 -6.48 22.21
CA LYS A 90 15.93 -5.88 22.79
C LYS A 90 17.21 -6.57 22.32
N MET A 91 17.19 -7.89 22.09
CA MET A 91 18.35 -8.61 21.53
C MET A 91 18.59 -8.25 20.07
N ILE A 92 17.52 -8.13 19.28
CA ILE A 92 17.59 -7.72 17.86
C ILE A 92 18.22 -6.32 17.75
N TRP A 93 17.77 -5.37 18.55
CA TRP A 93 18.33 -4.00 18.57
C TRP A 93 19.81 -3.97 19.00
N LYS A 94 20.19 -4.80 19.97
CA LYS A 94 21.59 -4.88 20.43
C LYS A 94 22.51 -5.44 19.34
N ARG A 95 22.05 -6.45 18.59
CA ARG A 95 22.77 -7.02 17.45
C ARG A 95 22.89 -6.03 16.29
N LEU A 96 21.82 -5.33 15.94
CA LEU A 96 21.84 -4.30 14.90
C LEU A 96 22.84 -3.18 15.22
N ARG A 97 22.86 -2.71 16.48
CA ARG A 97 23.83 -1.69 16.92
C ARG A 97 25.28 -2.15 16.84
N GLN A 98 25.58 -3.41 17.16
CA GLN A 98 26.93 -3.96 17.05
C GLN A 98 27.39 -4.11 15.59
N ILE A 99 26.49 -4.50 14.69
CA ILE A 99 26.79 -4.60 13.25
C ILE A 99 27.09 -3.20 12.69
N LEU A 100 26.29 -2.19 13.04
CA LEU A 100 26.49 -0.80 12.63
C LEU A 100 27.81 -0.21 13.14
N LEU A 101 28.23 -0.53 14.37
CA LEU A 101 29.52 -0.08 14.90
C LEU A 101 30.70 -0.78 14.21
N LYS A 102 30.58 -2.07 13.92
CA LYS A 102 31.65 -2.85 13.29
C LYS A 102 31.86 -2.46 11.81
N SER A 103 30.81 -2.00 11.13
CA SER A 103 30.90 -1.45 9.77
C SER A 103 31.63 -0.11 9.67
N LYS A 104 31.87 0.59 10.79
CA LYS A 104 32.50 1.93 10.81
C LYS A 104 33.99 1.90 11.19
N GLY A 105 34.54 0.73 11.49
CA GLY A 105 35.95 0.52 11.87
C GLY A 105 36.74 -0.37 10.90
N GLY A 106 36.34 -0.42 9.62
CA GLY A 106 37.01 -1.21 8.58
C GLY A 106 37.59 -0.33 7.48
N VAL A 107 38.41 0.66 7.85
CA VAL A 107 39.42 1.27 6.99
C VAL A 107 40.66 1.43 7.86
N ASP A 108 41.48 0.38 7.86
CA ASP A 108 42.95 0.42 7.94
C ASP A 108 43.47 -0.97 7.53
#